data_AF-A0AAJ1QI18-F1
#
_entry.id   AF-A0AAJ1QI18-F1
#
_cell.length_a   1.000
_cell.length_b   1.000
_cell.length_c   1.000
_cell.angle_alpha   90.00
_cell.angle_beta   90.00
_cell.angle_gamma   90.00
#
_symmetry.space_group_name_H-M   'P 1'
#
loop_
_entity.id
_entity.type
_entity.pdbx_description
1 polymer ?
#
loop_
_entity_poly.entity_id
_entity_poly.type
_entity_poly.pdbx_seq_one_letter_code
_entity_poly.pdbx_strand_id
1 'polypeptide(L)'
;MIFLALLLMLGGLLIINTIYAYHTKHIDSNFLSTLWYYIKLLPFFLSASIMIGYGVKFLTKIVDNLTFSLIVSKGMEILVSVSIGYIFLKEIPNWRTGVGITIILIGFWFLKGK
;
A
#
# COMPACT_ATOMS: atom_id res chain seq x y z
N MET A 1 -1.67 -6.44 -19.62
CA MET A 1 -2.05 -5.18 -18.92
C MET A 1 -2.28 -5.37 -17.43
N ILE A 2 -2.93 -6.45 -16.96
CA ILE A 2 -3.11 -6.74 -15.52
C ILE A 2 -1.79 -6.70 -14.74
N PHE A 3 -0.75 -7.36 -15.24
CA PHE A 3 0.55 -7.41 -14.56
C PHE A 3 1.17 -6.02 -14.36
N LEU A 4 1.09 -5.15 -15.37
CA LEU A 4 1.53 -3.76 -15.29
C LEU A 4 0.72 -2.98 -14.24
N ALA A 5 -0.60 -3.17 -14.21
CA ALA A 5 -1.47 -2.53 -13.23
C ALA A 5 -1.08 -2.91 -11.79
N LEU A 6 -0.85 -4.20 -11.55
CA LEU A 6 -0.42 -4.72 -10.25
C LEU A 6 0.98 -4.22 -9.86
N LEU A 7 1.95 -4.19 -10.79
CA LEU A 7 3.28 -3.66 -10.53
C LEU A 7 3.27 -2.16 -10.18
N LEU A 8 2.45 -1.37 -10.88
CA LEU A 8 2.25 0.05 -10.59
C LEU A 8 1.68 0.26 -9.19
N MET A 9 0.65 -0.51 -8.81
CA MET A 9 0.12 -0.49 -7.44
C MET A 9 1.19 -0.90 -6.42
N LEU A 10 1.87 -2.04 -6.63
CA LEU A 10 2.91 -2.55 -5.75
C LEU A 10 3.97 -1.48 -5.49
N GLY A 11 4.52 -0.91 -6.56
CA GLY A 11 5.61 0.07 -6.49
C GLY A 11 5.20 1.33 -5.76
N GLY A 12 4.03 1.90 -6.08
CA GLY A 12 3.55 3.10 -5.38
C GLY A 12 3.24 2.83 -3.91
N LEU A 13 2.62 1.69 -3.59
CA LEU A 13 2.32 1.29 -2.21
C LEU A 13 3.61 1.04 -1.41
N LEU A 14 4.63 0.43 -2.01
CA LEU A 14 5.93 0.23 -1.39
C LEU A 14 6.59 1.58 -1.06
N ILE A 15 6.58 2.53 -1.99
CA ILE A 15 7.16 3.87 -1.77
C ILE A 15 6.48 4.55 -0.58
N ILE A 16 5.15 4.61 -0.56
CA ILE A 16 4.39 5.28 0.51
C ILE A 16 4.64 4.61 1.86
N ASN A 17 4.53 3.29 1.94
CA ASN A 17 4.74 2.56 3.20
C ASN A 17 6.21 2.68 3.67
N THR A 18 7.17 2.72 2.75
CA THR A 18 8.59 2.90 3.11
C THR A 18 8.84 4.29 3.69
N ILE A 19 8.22 5.32 3.13
CA ILE A 19 8.28 6.69 3.65
C ILE A 19 7.76 6.74 5.09
N TYR A 20 6.61 6.11 5.37
CA TYR A 20 6.05 6.08 6.71
C TYR A 20 6.91 5.28 7.69
N ALA A 21 7.38 4.09 7.29
CA ALA A 21 8.27 3.29 8.14
C ALA A 21 9.59 4.01 8.44
N TYR A 22 10.15 4.73 7.47
CA TYR A 22 11.35 5.53 7.67
C TYR A 22 11.11 6.70 8.63
N HIS A 23 9.98 7.41 8.47
CA HIS A 23 9.56 8.50 9.35
C HIS A 23 9.46 8.04 10.81
N THR A 24 8.78 6.93 11.07
CA THR A 24 8.62 6.36 12.42
C THR A 24 9.95 6.05 13.10
N LYS A 25 11.00 5.72 12.33
CA LYS A 25 12.28 5.29 12.87
C LYS A 25 13.32 6.41 13.02
N HIS A 26 13.28 7.44 12.18
CA HIS A 26 14.39 8.40 12.07
C HIS A 26 14.02 9.87 12.28
N ILE A 27 12.74 10.19 12.49
CA ILE A 27 12.30 11.59 12.60
C ILE A 27 11.84 11.88 14.02
N ASP A 28 12.51 12.85 14.64
CA ASP A 28 12.18 13.36 15.96
C ASP A 28 10.83 14.08 15.98
N SER A 29 10.23 14.22 17.16
CA SER A 29 8.90 14.82 17.36
C SER A 29 8.82 16.33 17.06
N ASN A 30 9.88 16.95 16.54
CA ASN A 30 9.91 18.38 16.21
C ASN A 30 9.18 18.66 14.89
N PHE A 31 8.09 19.44 14.98
CA PHE A 31 7.22 19.79 13.85
C PHE A 31 7.96 20.36 12.63
N LEU A 32 8.92 21.26 12.82
CA LEU A 32 9.65 21.91 11.72
C LEU A 32 10.51 20.91 10.93
N SER A 33 11.18 20.00 11.63
CA SER A 33 11.97 18.92 11.02
C SER A 33 11.09 17.98 10.21
N THR A 34 9.92 17.62 10.75
CA THR A 34 8.92 16.78 10.08
C THR A 34 8.37 17.46 8.84
N LEU A 35 8.01 18.74 8.93
CA LEU A 35 7.50 19.51 7.79
C LEU A 35 8.54 19.60 6.66
N TRP A 36 9.81 19.85 7.00
CA TRP A 36 10.90 19.89 6.02
C TRP A 36 11.14 18.53 5.34
N TYR A 37 11.02 17.43 6.09
CA TYR A 37 11.06 16.09 5.54
C TYR A 37 9.94 15.85 4.51
N TYR A 38 8.70 16.19 4.84
CA TYR A 38 7.58 16.01 3.92
C TYR A 38 7.69 16.90 2.67
N ILE A 39 8.21 18.12 2.79
CA ILE A 39 8.51 18.97 1.63
C ILE A 39 9.50 18.27 0.67
N LYS A 40 10.56 17.65 1.20
CA LYS A 40 11.52 16.90 0.39
C LYS A 40 10.93 15.65 -0.25
N LEU A 41 9.94 15.04 0.40
CA LEU A 41 9.32 13.81 -0.06
C LEU A 41 8.10 13.97 -0.96
N LEU A 42 7.58 15.19 -1.11
CA LEU A 42 6.52 15.52 -2.07
C LEU A 42 6.68 14.86 -3.45
N PRO A 43 7.84 14.90 -4.12
CA PRO A 43 8.01 14.24 -5.42
C PRO A 43 7.81 12.72 -5.37
N PHE A 44 8.18 12.07 -4.26
CA PHE A 44 7.97 10.64 -4.07
C PHE A 44 6.50 10.32 -3.82
N PHE A 45 5.81 11.12 -2.99
CA PHE A 45 4.37 10.99 -2.79
C PHE A 45 3.59 11.19 -4.08
N LEU A 46 3.97 12.18 -4.89
CA LEU A 46 3.36 12.44 -6.18
C LEU A 46 3.55 11.25 -7.12
N SER A 47 4.80 10.78 -7.27
CA SER A 47 5.13 9.63 -8.12
C SER A 47 4.37 8.38 -7.70
N ALA A 48 4.35 8.08 -6.40
CA ALA A 48 3.64 6.93 -5.86
C ALA A 48 2.12 7.03 -6.06
N SER A 49 1.54 8.22 -5.85
CA SER A 49 0.10 8.45 -6.06
C SER A 49 -0.29 8.26 -7.52
N ILE A 50 0.56 8.74 -8.45
CA ILE A 50 0.37 8.53 -9.89
C ILE A 50 0.43 7.03 -10.23
N MET A 51 1.42 6.31 -9.69
CA MET A 51 1.56 4.86 -9.92
C MET A 51 0.33 4.10 -9.42
N ILE A 52 -0.11 4.34 -8.18
CA ILE A 52 -1.31 3.70 -7.62
C ILE A 52 -2.55 4.04 -8.45
N GLY A 53 -2.74 5.32 -8.78
CA GLY A 53 -3.89 5.79 -9.57
C GLY A 53 -3.96 5.15 -10.95
N TYR A 54 -2.84 5.08 -11.68
CA TYR A 54 -2.79 4.40 -12.97
C TYR A 54 -2.97 2.89 -12.83
N GLY A 55 -2.39 2.28 -11.79
CA GLY A 55 -2.61 0.88 -11.47
C GLY A 55 -4.10 0.56 -11.30
N VAL A 56 -4.81 1.33 -10.47
CA VAL A 56 -6.26 1.17 -10.24
C VAL A 56 -7.04 1.40 -11.53
N LYS A 57 -6.71 2.45 -12.28
CA LYS A 57 -7.37 2.77 -13.55
C LYS A 57 -7.22 1.63 -14.57
N PHE A 58 -6.02 1.07 -14.70
CA PHE A 58 -5.78 -0.05 -15.62
C PHE A 58 -6.48 -1.33 -15.17
N LEU A 59 -6.50 -1.64 -13.88
CA LEU A 59 -7.24 -2.80 -13.38
C LEU A 59 -8.75 -2.64 -13.57
N THR A 60 -9.27 -1.43 -13.33
CA THR A 60 -10.69 -1.11 -13.50
C THR A 60 -11.11 -1.29 -14.95
N LYS A 61 -10.28 -0.89 -15.91
CA LYS A 61 -10.54 -1.11 -17.36
C LYS A 61 -10.57 -2.58 -17.78
N ILE A 62 -10.03 -3.49 -16.97
CA ILE A 62 -9.92 -4.91 -17.32
C ILE A 62 -11.03 -5.72 -16.64
N VAL A 63 -11.43 -5.30 -15.43
CA VAL A 63 -12.45 -5.98 -14.62
C VAL A 63 -13.81 -5.27 -14.68
N ASP A 64 -13.88 -4.10 -15.31
CA ASP A 64 -15.06 -3.23 -15.40
C ASP A 64 -15.73 -2.91 -14.05
N ASN A 65 -14.95 -2.95 -12.97
CA ASN A 65 -15.43 -2.73 -11.62
C ASN A 65 -14.39 -1.95 -10.79
N LEU A 66 -14.73 -0.69 -10.49
CA LEU A 66 -13.88 0.20 -9.69
C LEU A 66 -13.77 -0.31 -8.26
N THR A 67 -14.87 -0.74 -7.66
CA THR A 67 -14.92 -1.24 -6.28
C THR A 67 -13.98 -2.43 -6.13
N PHE A 68 -14.07 -3.42 -7.04
CA PHE A 68 -13.16 -4.55 -7.05
C PHE A 68 -11.69 -4.10 -7.14
N SER A 69 -11.38 -3.16 -8.03
CA SER A 69 -10.01 -2.67 -8.23
C SER A 69 -9.45 -1.94 -7.00
N LEU A 70 -10.29 -1.18 -6.30
CA LEU A 70 -9.94 -0.52 -5.05
C LEU A 70 -9.73 -1.51 -3.91
N ILE A 71 -10.58 -2.55 -3.81
CA ILE A 71 -10.40 -3.61 -2.82
C ILE A 71 -9.06 -4.29 -3.07
N VAL A 72 -8.73 -4.68 -4.31
CA VAL A 72 -7.43 -5.28 -4.68
C VAL A 72 -6.27 -4.38 -4.25
N SER A 73 -6.34 -3.09 -4.55
CA SER A 73 -5.33 -2.11 -4.11
C SER A 73 -5.16 -2.09 -2.58
N LYS A 74 -6.26 -2.09 -1.82
CA LYS A 74 -6.22 -2.08 -0.35
C LYS A 74 -5.69 -3.39 0.23
N GLY A 75 -6.06 -4.54 -0.35
CA GLY A 75 -5.51 -5.83 0.05
C GLY A 75 -4.00 -5.90 -0.18
N MET A 76 -3.54 -5.35 -1.31
CA MET A 76 -2.13 -5.24 -1.65
C MET A 76 -1.39 -4.31 -0.69
N GLU A 77 -2.00 -3.19 -0.29
CA GLU A 77 -1.46 -2.27 0.72
C GLU A 77 -1.20 -3.00 2.04
N ILE A 78 -2.13 -3.83 2.50
CA ILE A 78 -1.98 -4.58 3.75
C ILE A 78 -0.79 -5.55 3.68
N LEU A 79 -0.64 -6.28 2.57
CA LEU A 79 0.51 -7.17 2.38
C LEU A 79 1.83 -6.40 2.37
N VAL A 80 1.85 -5.23 1.73
CA VAL A 80 3.01 -4.34 1.71
C VAL A 80 3.33 -3.80 3.10
N SER A 81 2.34 -3.36 3.87
CA SER A 81 2.53 -2.86 5.24
C SER A 81 3.11 -3.95 6.16
N VAL A 82 2.60 -5.18 6.08
CA VAL A 82 3.14 -6.32 6.85
C VAL A 82 4.60 -6.60 6.44
N SER A 83 4.89 -6.58 5.14
CA SER A 83 6.25 -6.81 4.63
C SER A 83 7.21 -5.73 5.09
N ILE A 84 6.80 -4.46 5.05
CA ILE A 84 7.63 -3.34 5.50
C ILE A 84 7.81 -3.32 7.01
N GLY A 85 6.76 -3.63 7.80
CA GLY A 85 6.89 -3.79 9.25
C GLY A 85 7.91 -4.86 9.63
N TYR A 86 7.90 -5.98 8.93
CA TYR A 86 8.90 -7.04 9.10
C TYR A 86 10.32 -6.57 8.73
N ILE A 87 10.50 -5.86 7.61
CA ILE A 87 11.83 -5.44 7.13
C ILE A 87 12.41 -4.28 7.95
N PHE A 88 11.63 -3.23 8.20
CA PHE A 88 12.14 -1.98 8.81
C PHE A 88 12.14 -2.01 10.34
N LEU A 89 11.08 -2.57 10.92
CA LEU A 89 10.83 -2.57 12.37
C LEU A 89 11.11 -3.94 13.01
N LYS A 90 11.44 -4.96 12.20
CA LYS A 90 11.65 -6.36 12.66
C LYS A 90 10.44 -6.90 13.41
N GLU A 91 9.25 -6.42 13.08
CA GLU A 91 8.00 -6.91 13.65
C GLU A 91 7.69 -8.29 13.09
N ILE A 92 7.82 -9.31 13.93
CA ILE A 92 7.50 -10.68 13.53
C ILE A 92 5.97 -10.80 13.47
N PRO A 93 5.38 -11.13 12.31
CA PRO A 93 3.94 -11.27 12.20
C PRO A 93 3.45 -12.37 13.14
N ASN A 94 2.52 -12.03 14.02
CA ASN A 94 1.93 -12.96 14.98
C ASN A 94 0.76 -13.72 14.33
N TRP A 95 0.25 -14.77 14.97
CA TRP A 95 -0.94 -15.51 14.55
C TRP A 95 -2.16 -14.60 14.33
N ARG A 96 -2.26 -13.50 15.08
CA ARG A 96 -3.29 -12.46 14.89
C ARG A 96 -3.21 -11.81 13.50
N THR A 97 -2.00 -11.57 12.99
CA THR A 97 -1.77 -11.05 11.63
C THR A 97 -2.26 -12.07 10.60
N GLY A 98 -1.96 -13.36 10.80
CA GLY A 98 -2.45 -14.44 9.94
C GLY A 98 -3.98 -14.53 9.90
N VAL A 99 -4.64 -14.44 11.06
CA VAL A 99 -6.11 -14.39 11.15
C VAL A 99 -6.66 -13.17 10.42
N GLY A 100 -6.07 -11.99 10.62
CA GLY A 100 -6.47 -10.76 9.94
C GLY A 100 -6.39 -10.87 8.41
N ILE A 101 -5.27 -11.38 7.88
CA ILE A 101 -5.08 -11.63 6.44
C ILE A 101 -6.13 -12.62 5.93
N THR A 102 -6.42 -13.68 6.69
CA THR A 102 -7.42 -14.69 6.30
C THR A 102 -8.82 -14.09 6.18
N ILE A 103 -9.23 -13.24 7.13
CA ILE A 103 -10.53 -12.54 7.08
C ILE A 103 -10.61 -11.65 5.83
N ILE A 104 -9.53 -10.94 5.50
CA ILE A 104 -9.47 -10.10 4.30
C ILE A 104 -9.65 -10.95 3.03
N LEU A 105 -8.94 -12.07 2.92
CA LEU A 105 -9.06 -12.99 1.79
C LEU A 105 -10.48 -13.56 1.63
N ILE A 106 -11.15 -13.88 2.74
CA ILE A 106 -12.56 -14.30 2.73
C ILE A 106 -13.46 -13.17 2.22
N GLY A 107 -13.25 -11.93 2.69
CA GLY A 107 -13.99 -10.76 2.21
C GLY A 107 -13.83 -10.54 0.70
N PHE A 108 -12.61 -10.70 0.18
CA PHE A 108 -12.34 -10.68 -1.25
C PHE A 108 -13.12 -11.76 -2.03
N TRP A 109 -13.16 -12.98 -1.50
CA TRP A 109 -13.86 -14.08 -2.14
C TRP A 109 -15.36 -13.80 -2.27
N PHE A 110 -15.98 -13.28 -1.21
CA PHE A 110 -17.39 -12.90 -1.22
C PHE A 110 -17.70 -11.77 -2.22
N LEU A 111 -16.81 -10.77 -2.31
CA LEU A 111 -17.00 -9.62 -3.19
C LEU A 111 -16.74 -9.93 -4.67
N LYS A 112 -16.00 -11.00 -4.98
CA LYS A 112 -15.84 -11.52 -6.35
C LYS A 112 -17.10 -12.23 -6.85
N GLY A 113 -17.94 -12.76 -5.95
CA GLY A 113 -19.11 -13.59 -6.27
C GLY A 113 -20.40 -12.82 -6.54
N LYS A 114 -20.37 -11.48 -6.52
CA LYS A 114 -21.47 -10.58 -6.90
C LYS A 114 -21.01 -9.66 -8.02
#